data_AF-A0A5D0MZA3-F1
#
_entry.id   AF-A0A5D0MZA3-F1
#
_cell.length_a   1.000
_cell.length_b   1.000
_cell.length_c   1.000
_cell.angle_alpha   90.00
_cell.angle_beta   90.00
_cell.angle_gamma   90.00
#
_symmetry.space_group_name_H-M   'P 1'
#
loop_
_entity.id
_entity.type
_entity.pdbx_description
1 polymer ?
#
loop_
_entity_poly.entity_id
_entity_poly.type
_entity_poly.pdbx_seq_one_letter_code
_entity_poly.pdbx_strand_id
1 'polypeptide(L)' 'MFRDTKAFTGFSVDELVSRGVRFERYEGMPQDDKGVMRGNGPSIAWFTDPAGNVFSVLQES' A
#
# COMPACT_ATOMS: atom_id res chain seq x y z
N MET A 1 13.85 -7.15 -25.47
CA MET A 1 13.68 -5.73 -25.84
C MET A 1 12.53 -5.16 -25.01
N PHE A 2 12.77 -4.87 -23.73
CA PHE A 2 11.79 -4.27 -22.82
C PHE A 2 12.55 -3.37 -21.82
N ARG A 3 13.21 -2.33 -22.34
CA ARG A 3 14.10 -1.46 -21.55
C ARG A 3 13.46 -0.13 -21.13
N ASP A 4 12.18 0.08 -21.46
CA ASP A 4 11.49 1.35 -21.25
C ASP A 4 10.10 1.19 -20.60
N THR A 5 9.92 0.18 -19.75
CA THR A 5 8.85 0.30 -18.76
C THR A 5 9.32 1.35 -17.77
N LYS A 6 8.85 2.60 -17.91
CA LYS A 6 8.85 3.51 -16.77
C LYS A 6 8.16 2.74 -15.65
N ALA A 7 8.93 2.27 -14.68
CA ALA A 7 8.38 1.88 -13.40
C ALA A 7 7.45 3.05 -13.02
N PHE A 8 6.17 2.75 -12.79
CA PHE A 8 5.27 3.73 -12.22
C PHE A 8 5.90 4.06 -10.87
N THR A 9 6.70 5.13 -10.81
CA THR A 9 7.38 5.58 -9.58
C THR A 9 6.30 5.69 -8.54
N GLY A 10 6.39 4.82 -7.54
CA GLY A 10 5.23 4.23 -6.86
C GLY A 10 4.22 5.23 -6.34
N PHE A 11 2.95 4.83 -6.35
CA PHE A 11 1.91 5.55 -5.65
C PHE A 11 2.23 5.59 -4.15
N SER A 12 2.23 6.79 -3.56
CA SER A 12 2.25 6.89 -2.09
C SER A 12 0.91 6.47 -1.50
N VAL A 13 0.92 6.09 -0.22
CA VAL A 13 -0.32 5.80 0.53
C VAL A 13 -1.29 6.99 0.45
N ASP A 14 -0.78 8.22 0.56
CA ASP A 14 -1.59 9.44 0.48
C ASP A 14 -2.22 9.64 -0.90
N GLU A 15 -1.48 9.31 -1.96
CA GLU A 15 -2.02 9.40 -3.33
C GLU A 15 -3.15 8.39 -3.55
N LEU A 16 -3.02 7.18 -3.03
CA LEU A 16 -4.08 6.16 -3.14
C LEU A 16 -5.31 6.55 -2.32
N VAL A 17 -5.12 7.10 -1.12
CA VAL A 17 -6.23 7.66 -0.32
C VAL A 17 -6.93 8.79 -1.07
N SER A 18 -6.18 9.68 -1.73
CA SER A 18 -6.76 10.78 -2.53
C SER A 18 -7.63 10.28 -3.69
N ARG A 19 -7.35 9.06 -4.19
CA ARG A 19 -8.10 8.38 -5.25
C ARG A 19 -9.25 7.52 -4.72
N GLY A 20 -9.51 7.55 -3.42
CA GLY A 20 -10.61 6.83 -2.77
C GLY A 20 -10.28 5.40 -2.36
N VAL A 21 -9.01 4.98 -2.42
CA VAL A 21 -8.58 3.69 -1.87
C VAL A 21 -8.69 3.74 -0.35
N ARG A 22 -9.37 2.74 0.22
CA ARG A 22 -9.43 2.53 1.66
C ARG A 22 -8.46 1.41 2.02
N PHE A 23 -7.55 1.70 2.94
CA PHE A 23 -6.62 0.71 3.46
C PHE A 23 -7.28 -0.09 4.58
N GLU A 24 -7.01 -1.39 4.57
CA GLU A 24 -7.46 -2.36 5.55
C GLU A 24 -6.91 -2.05 6.94
N ARG A 25 -7.70 -2.41 7.95
CA ARG A 25 -7.37 -2.23 9.36
C ARG A 25 -7.53 -3.53 10.10
N TYR A 26 -6.41 -4.19 10.34
CA TYR A 26 -6.38 -5.40 11.14
C TYR A 26 -6.29 -5.10 12.64
N GLU A 27 -7.27 -5.57 13.41
CA GLU A 27 -7.24 -5.49 14.87
C GLU A 27 -6.01 -6.24 15.42
N GLY A 28 -5.35 -5.65 16.43
CA GLY A 28 -4.14 -6.22 17.03
C GLY A 28 -2.84 -5.99 16.25
N MET A 29 -2.87 -5.32 15.09
CA MET A 29 -1.66 -4.93 14.36
C MET A 29 -1.32 -3.45 14.54
N PRO A 30 -0.02 -3.10 14.74
CA PRO A 30 0.43 -1.72 14.98
C PRO A 30 0.45 -0.89 13.68
N GLN A 31 -0.73 -0.50 13.21
CA GLN A 31 -0.90 0.35 12.02
C GLN A 31 -1.09 1.81 12.42
N ASP A 32 -0.42 2.74 11.74
CA ASP A 32 -0.56 4.19 11.97
C ASP A 32 -1.92 4.75 11.48
N ASP A 33 -2.21 6.04 11.64
CA ASP A 33 -3.49 6.64 11.22
C ASP A 33 -3.79 6.53 9.71
N LYS A 34 -2.81 6.14 8.89
CA LYS A 34 -2.95 5.92 7.45
C LYS A 34 -3.12 4.45 7.05
N GLY A 35 -3.02 3.50 7.98
CA GLY A 35 -3.13 2.07 7.68
C GLY A 35 -1.78 1.39 7.47
N VAL A 36 -0.68 2.10 7.74
CA VAL A 36 0.66 1.59 7.45
C VAL A 36 1.20 0.90 8.69
N MET A 37 1.59 -0.36 8.55
CA MET A 37 2.37 -1.07 9.55
C MET A 37 3.86 -0.76 9.34
N ARG A 38 4.55 -0.39 10.43
CA ARG A 38 5.96 0.02 10.42
C ARG A 38 6.77 -0.78 11.44
N GLY A 39 8.09 -0.85 11.23
CA GLY A 39 9.02 -1.47 12.18
C GLY A 39 8.96 -2.99 12.29
N ASN A 40 8.23 -3.66 11.39
CA ASN A 40 8.03 -5.11 11.38
C ASN A 40 8.41 -5.72 10.01
N GLY A 41 9.46 -5.18 9.39
CA GLY A 41 9.80 -5.37 7.98
C GLY A 41 9.69 -4.06 7.19
N PRO A 42 9.65 -4.11 5.85
CA PRO A 42 9.33 -2.94 5.03
C PRO A 42 8.01 -2.32 5.47
N SER A 43 7.89 -0.98 5.42
CA SER A 43 6.60 -0.33 5.65
C SER A 43 5.58 -0.88 4.65
N ILE A 44 4.44 -1.34 5.14
CA ILE A 44 3.43 -2.02 4.33
C ILE A 44 2.02 -1.52 4.68
N ALA A 45 1.16 -1.40 3.67
CA ALA A 45 -0.26 -1.12 3.85
C ALA A 45 -1.08 -1.97 2.87
N TRP A 46 -2.20 -2.52 3.34
CA TRP A 46 -3.07 -3.42 2.56
C TRP A 46 -4.37 -2.74 2.16
N PHE A 47 -4.92 -3.11 1.01
CA PHE A 47 -6.23 -2.66 0.55
C PHE A 47 -6.88 -3.73 -0.32
N THR A 48 -8.19 -3.66 -0.51
CA THR A 48 -8.91 -4.60 -1.39
C THR A 48 -9.42 -3.94 -2.67
N ASP A 49 -9.50 -4.72 -3.73
CA ASP A 49 -10.32 -4.36 -4.89
C ASP A 49 -11.81 -4.71 -4.66
N PRO A 50 -12.74 -4.31 -5.55
CA PRO A 50 -14.15 -4.65 -5.42
C PRO A 50 -14.47 -6.16 -5.49
N ALA A 51 -13.54 -6.98 -5.98
CA ALA A 51 -13.69 -8.44 -5.99
C ALA A 51 -13.23 -9.10 -4.69
N GLY A 52 -12.67 -8.32 -3.75
CA GLY A 52 -12.15 -8.80 -2.47
C GLY A 52 -10.71 -9.33 -2.54
N ASN A 53 -9.99 -9.07 -3.64
CA ASN A 53 -8.56 -9.42 -3.71
C ASN A 53 -7.76 -8.48 -2.82
N VAL A 54 -6.85 -9.03 -2.02
CA VAL A 54 -5.96 -8.25 -1.15
C VAL A 54 -4.69 -7.85 -1.90
N PHE A 55 -4.41 -6.56 -1.93
CA PHE A 55 -3.19 -5.97 -2.46
C PHE A 55 -2.42 -5.24 -1.35
N SER A 56 -1.14 -4.99 -1.58
CA SER A 56 -0.29 -4.23 -0.65
C SER A 56 0.65 -3.28 -1.36
N VAL A 57 0.90 -2.12 -0.74
CA VAL A 57 1.99 -1.23 -1.09
C VAL A 57 3.11 -1.41 -0.10
N LEU A 58 4.33 -1.57 -0.60
CA LEU A 58 5.56 -1.71 0.17
C LEU A 58 6.44 -0.48 -0.08
N GLN A 59 7.08 0.02 0.98
CA GLN A 59 8.14 1.00 0.82
C GLN A 59 9.43 0.29 0.35
N GLU A 60 9.97 0.70 -0.78
CA GLU A 60 11.31 0.28 -1.22
C GLU A 60 12.39 0.88 -0.32
N SER A 61 13.46 0.11 -0.08
CA SER A 61 14.61 0.48 0.76
C SER A 61 15.71 1.18 -0.01
#